data_AF-A0A3C0Q9Z4-F1
#
_entry.id   AF-A0A3C0Q9Z4-F1
#
_cell.length_a   1.000
_cell.length_b   1.000
_cell.length_c   1.000
_cell.angle_alpha   90.00
_cell.angle_beta   90.00
_cell.angle_gamma   90.00
#
_symmetry.space_group_name_H-M   'P 1'
#
loop_
_entity.id
_entity.type
_entity.pdbx_description
1 polymer ?
#
loop_
_entity_poly.entity_id
_entity_poly.type
_entity_poly.pdbx_seq_one_letter_code
_entity_poly.pdbx_strand_id
1 'polypeptide(L)' 'MGIGLSLSRTIIEAHGGKLWVDKEHQHGALFGFELPVSK' A
#
# COMPACT_ATOMS: atom_id res chain seq x y z
N MET A 1 -14.61 -11.10 -1.85
CA MET A 1 -13.40 -10.48 -2.44
C MET A 1 -13.51 -8.97 -2.30
N GLY A 2 -12.47 -8.29 -1.84
CA GLY A 2 -12.49 -6.83 -1.65
C GLY A 2 -11.75 -6.11 -2.77
N ILE A 3 -12.37 -5.08 -3.36
CA ILE A 3 -11.80 -4.32 -4.49
C ILE A 3 -10.90 -3.15 -4.05
N GLY A 4 -11.07 -2.66 -2.82
CA GLY A 4 -10.41 -1.44 -2.35
C GLY A 4 -8.88 -1.55 -2.34
N LEU A 5 -8.34 -2.57 -1.67
CA LEU A 5 -6.89 -2.77 -1.57
C LEU A 5 -6.23 -3.12 -2.91
N SER A 6 -6.91 -3.84 -3.79
CA SER A 6 -6.40 -4.12 -5.13
C SER A 6 -6.32 -2.84 -5.96
N LEU A 7 -7.35 -1.97 -5.89
CA LEU A 7 -7.32 -0.70 -6.61
C LEU A 7 -6.26 0.25 -6.04
N SER A 8 -6.15 0.37 -4.71
CA SER A 8 -5.11 1.16 -4.08
C SER A 8 -3.72 0.70 -4.49
N ARG A 9 -3.47 -0.62 -4.54
CA ARG A 9 -2.21 -1.19 -5.03
C ARG A 9 -1.93 -0.75 -6.47
N THR A 10 -2.90 -0.89 -7.38
CA THR A 10 -2.74 -0.49 -8.79
C THR A 10 -2.39 0.99 -8.92
N ILE A 11 -3.07 1.86 -8.16
CA ILE A 11 -2.78 3.30 -8.17
C ILE A 11 -1.36 3.57 -7.67
N ILE A 12 -0.97 2.99 -6.53
CA ILE A 12 0.36 3.20 -5.92
C ILE A 12 1.48 2.70 -6.85
N GLU A 13 1.33 1.51 -7.42
CA GLU A 13 2.32 0.90 -8.33
C GLU A 13 2.44 1.70 -9.64
N ALA A 14 1.33 2.25 -10.16
CA ALA A 14 1.36 3.12 -11.34
C ALA A 14 2.13 4.43 -11.10
N HIS A 15 2.28 4.86 -9.85
CA HIS A 15 3.08 6.03 -9.45
C HIS A 15 4.50 5.65 -9.00
N GLY A 16 4.94 4.41 -9.28
CA GLY A 16 6.28 3.92 -8.90
C GLY A 16 6.44 3.65 -7.41
N GLY A 17 5.33 3.59 -6.68
CA GLY A 17 5.31 3.31 -5.26
C GLY A 17 5.19 1.84 -4.91
N LYS A 18 5.11 1.59 -3.61
CA LYS A 18 4.90 0.26 -3.05
C LYS A 18 3.87 0.30 -1.93
N LEU A 19 3.00 -0.70 -1.89
CA LEU A 19 2.05 -0.95 -0.80
C LEU A 19 2.49 -2.19 -0.01
N TRP A 20 2.49 -2.09 1.31
CA TRP A 20 2.85 -3.17 2.21
C TRP A 20 1.91 -3.24 3.42
N VAL A 21 1.97 -4.38 4.12
CA VAL A 21 1.24 -4.62 5.35
C VAL A 21 2.25 -4.89 6.45
N ASP A 22 2.07 -4.24 7.60
CA ASP A 22 2.87 -4.54 8.78
C ASP A 22 2.41 -5.89 9.33
N LYS A 23 3.32 -6.87 9.34
CA LYS A 23 3.04 -8.20 9.87
C LYS A 23 3.27 -8.31 11.38
N GLU A 24 4.05 -7.40 11.94
CA GLU A 24 4.39 -7.39 13.36
C GLU A 24 3.44 -6.50 14.17
N HIS A 25 2.58 -5.72 13.48
CA HIS A 25 1.57 -4.89 14.12
C HIS A 25 0.56 -5.75 14.90
N GLN A 26 0.59 -5.60 16.23
CA GLN A 26 -0.13 -6.49 17.14
C GLN A 26 -1.63 -6.19 17.27
N HIS A 27 -2.07 -4.97 16.92
CA HIS A 27 -3.45 -4.52 17.19
C HIS A 27 -4.14 -4.01 15.92
N GLY A 28 -5.01 -4.82 15.33
CA GLY A 28 -5.74 -4.46 14.12
C GLY A 28 -4.88 -4.67 12.86
N ALA A 29 -4.97 -3.74 11.91
CA ALA A 29 -4.23 -3.84 10.65
C ALA A 29 -3.55 -2.50 10.32
N LEU A 30 -2.26 -2.56 10.04
CA LEU A 30 -1.49 -1.42 9.56
C LEU A 30 -1.03 -1.67 8.13
N PHE A 31 -1.44 -0.78 7.23
CA PHE A 31 -1.00 -0.75 5.85
C PHE A 31 -0.21 0.54 5.64
N GLY A 32 0.96 0.42 5.03
CA GLY A 32 1.80 1.54 4.67
C GLY A 32 2.03 1.56 3.16
N PHE A 33 2.28 2.76 2.64
CA PHE A 33 2.74 2.92 1.26
C PHE A 33 3.85 3.97 1.19
N GLU A 34 4.65 3.88 0.15
CA GLU A 34 5.70 4.84 -0.16
C GLU A 34 5.60 5.27 -1.62
N LEU A 35 5.94 6.52 -1.90
CA LEU A 35 5.99 7.10 -3.24
C LEU A 35 7.32 7.84 -3.43
N PRO A 36 7.88 7.85 -4.65
CA PRO A 36 8.99 8.73 -4.99
C PRO A 36 8.60 10.20 -4.82
N VAL A 37 9.48 11.00 -4.21
CA VAL A 37 9.25 12.45 -3.98
C VAL A 37 9.48 13.27 -5.27
N SER A 38 10.26 12.73 -6.20
CA SER A 38 10.50 13.26 -7.55
C SER A 38 10.72 12.09 -8.49
N LYS A 39 10.51 12.36 -9.79
CA LYS A 39 11.00 11.50 -10.87
C LYS A 39 12.53 11.48 -10.91
#